data_AF-A0A7I7XVU0-F1
#
_entry.id   AF-A0A7I7XVU0-F1
#
_cell.length_a   1.000
_cell.length_b   1.000
_cell.length_c   1.000
_cell.angle_alpha   90.00
_cell.angle_beta   90.00
_cell.angle_gamma   90.00
#
_symmetry.space_group_name_H-M   'P 1'
#
loop_
_entity.id
_entity.type
_entity.pdbx_description
1 polymer ?
#
loop_
_entity_poly.entity_id
_entity_poly.type
_entity_poly.pdbx_seq_one_letter_code
_entity_poly.pdbx_strand_id
1 'polypeptide(L)'
;MTQDHSALLAQLDALRSADVGAVFAELIRAGLQALIEAEATEAIGAGRYQRTDGRSTHRNGHRPKTVSTTAGDIEIQIPKLRAGSFFPSLLERRRRIDKALHAVIMEAYVHGVSTRSVDDLVTAMGVGSGVSKSEVSRICAGLDREIEAFRTRSLTHTSFPYVFCDATFCKVRVGAHVVSQALVVATGVSIEGTREVLGTAVGDSESFEFWREFLASLKARGLSGVHLVISDAHAGLKAAVVQQFAGSSWQRCRVHFMRNLHGVVAAKHAPAVTAAVKTIFAHTDPADVAAQWDQVADTLSSSSESGGDDG
;
A
#
# COMPACT_ATOMS: atom_id res chain seq x y z
N MET A 1 23.90 12.80 37.86
CA MET A 1 23.99 11.68 36.91
C MET A 1 25.38 11.68 36.30
N THR A 2 26.36 11.15 37.02
CA THR A 2 27.66 10.78 36.44
C THR A 2 27.51 9.32 36.04
N GLN A 3 27.46 9.01 34.74
CA GLN A 3 27.78 7.64 34.34
C GLN A 3 29.17 7.36 34.91
N ASP A 4 29.27 6.30 35.71
CA ASP A 4 30.54 5.88 36.28
C ASP A 4 31.51 5.65 35.11
N HIS A 5 32.66 6.34 35.09
CA HIS A 5 33.62 6.29 33.97
C HIS A 5 34.05 4.84 33.68
N SER A 6 34.05 4.00 34.72
CA SER A 6 34.28 2.56 34.62
C SER A 6 33.22 1.82 33.80
N ALA A 7 31.96 2.24 33.85
CA ALA A 7 30.87 1.62 33.09
C ALA A 7 30.96 1.96 31.59
N LEU A 8 31.38 3.19 31.27
CA LEU A 8 31.62 3.62 29.89
C LEU A 8 32.81 2.90 29.26
N LEU A 9 33.88 2.67 30.02
CA LEU A 9 35.03 1.89 29.54
C LEU A 9 34.66 0.42 29.28
N ALA A 10 33.87 -0.20 30.17
CA ALA A 10 33.36 -1.55 29.95
C ALA A 10 32.46 -1.64 28.71
N GLN A 11 31.64 -0.62 28.44
CA GLN A 11 30.86 -0.53 27.21
C GLN A 11 31.75 -0.35 25.99
N LEU A 12 32.79 0.48 26.07
CA LEU A 12 33.73 0.69 24.97
C LEU A 12 34.48 -0.59 24.62
N ASP A 13 34.88 -1.39 25.61
CA ASP A 13 35.54 -2.68 25.38
C ASP A 13 34.59 -3.72 24.76
N ALA A 14 33.31 -3.72 25.17
CA ALA A 14 32.28 -4.55 24.55
C ALA A 14 32.06 -4.15 23.07
N LEU A 15 32.10 -2.85 22.77
CA LEU A 15 31.94 -2.35 21.39
C LEU A 15 33.17 -2.63 20.51
N ARG A 16 34.38 -2.57 21.08
CA ARG A 16 35.63 -2.90 20.36
C ARG A 16 35.75 -4.38 19.99
N SER A 17 35.09 -5.25 20.76
CA SER A 17 35.06 -6.69 20.53
C SER A 17 33.85 -7.17 19.72
N ALA A 18 32.86 -6.30 19.51
CA ALA A 18 31.71 -6.59 18.67
C ALA A 18 32.07 -6.55 17.19
N ASP A 19 31.46 -7.43 16.40
CA ASP A 19 31.53 -7.36 14.94
C ASP A 19 30.94 -6.02 14.45
N VAL A 20 31.40 -5.49 13.31
CA VAL A 20 31.08 -4.13 12.86
C VAL A 20 29.56 -3.90 12.76
N GLY A 21 28.80 -4.95 12.40
CA GLY A 21 27.34 -4.92 12.37
C GLY A 21 26.65 -4.92 13.74
N ALA A 22 27.29 -5.44 14.78
CA ALA A 22 26.74 -5.56 16.14
C ALA A 22 27.03 -4.34 17.04
N VAL A 23 28.01 -3.50 16.68
CA VAL A 23 28.36 -2.27 17.43
C VAL A 23 27.15 -1.36 17.61
N PHE A 24 26.36 -1.15 16.55
CA PHE A 24 25.16 -0.30 16.62
C PHE A 24 24.06 -0.92 17.48
N ALA A 25 23.80 -2.23 17.33
CA ALA A 25 22.84 -2.94 18.16
C ALA A 25 23.20 -2.81 19.65
N GLU A 26 24.48 -2.96 19.98
CA GLU A 26 24.99 -2.87 21.35
C GLU A 26 24.91 -1.44 21.90
N LEU A 27 25.22 -0.41 21.11
CA LEU A 27 25.02 1.00 21.48
C LEU A 27 23.55 1.31 21.79
N ILE A 28 22.64 0.85 20.93
CA ILE A 28 21.20 1.06 21.11
C ILE A 28 20.73 0.31 22.36
N ARG A 29 21.12 -0.97 22.53
CA ARG A 29 20.80 -1.78 23.72
C ARG A 29 21.26 -1.10 24.99
N ALA A 30 22.52 -0.65 25.04
CA ALA A 30 23.13 0.00 26.18
C ALA A 30 22.43 1.33 26.53
N GLY A 31 22.21 2.19 25.52
CA GLY A 31 21.51 3.45 25.70
C GLY A 31 20.07 3.25 26.18
N LEU A 32 19.33 2.33 25.56
CA LEU A 32 17.97 2.02 25.93
C LEU A 32 17.88 1.44 27.35
N GLN A 33 18.80 0.52 27.71
CA GLN A 33 18.88 -0.03 29.05
C GLN A 33 19.12 1.06 30.11
N ALA A 34 20.03 2.00 29.83
CA ALA A 34 20.31 3.11 30.74
C ALA A 34 19.08 4.02 30.94
N LEU A 35 18.36 4.32 29.88
CA LEU A 35 17.14 5.14 29.95
C LEU A 35 16.01 4.42 30.71
N ILE A 36 15.80 3.12 30.47
CA ILE A 36 14.84 2.28 31.21
C ILE A 36 15.16 2.27 32.71
N GLU A 37 16.45 2.18 33.05
CA GLU A 37 16.91 2.19 34.44
C GLU A 37 16.74 3.56 35.12
N ALA A 38 16.91 4.65 34.36
CA ALA A 38 16.66 6.01 34.83
C ALA A 38 15.16 6.23 35.09
N GLU A 39 14.30 5.85 34.15
CA GLU A 39 12.83 5.96 34.29
C GLU A 39 12.31 5.12 35.47
N ALA A 40 12.85 3.92 35.67
CA ALA A 40 12.52 3.10 36.84
C ALA A 40 12.97 3.76 38.15
N THR A 41 14.11 4.44 38.15
CA THR A 41 14.63 5.16 39.32
C THR A 41 13.74 6.35 39.67
N GLU A 42 13.29 7.11 38.66
CA GLU A 42 12.35 8.21 38.81
C GLU A 42 11.01 7.73 39.36
N ALA A 43 10.43 6.67 38.78
CA ALA A 43 9.15 6.11 39.23
C ALA A 43 9.19 5.58 40.69
N ILE A 44 10.35 5.09 41.14
CA ILE A 44 10.57 4.58 42.50
C ILE A 44 10.89 5.71 43.49
N GLY A 45 11.43 6.83 43.01
CA GLY A 45 12.00 7.90 43.85
C GLY A 45 13.32 7.53 44.51
N ALA A 46 14.00 6.46 44.05
CA ALA A 46 15.26 6.00 44.64
C ALA A 46 16.11 5.21 43.64
N GLY A 47 17.41 5.51 43.62
CA GLY A 47 18.42 4.77 42.87
C GLY A 47 18.66 3.36 43.42
N ARG A 48 19.39 2.55 42.65
CA ARG A 48 19.72 1.17 43.05
C ARG A 48 20.58 1.20 44.34
N TYR A 49 20.14 0.45 45.36
CA TYR A 49 20.76 0.39 46.69
C TYR A 49 20.85 1.73 47.44
N GLN A 50 20.31 2.83 46.91
CA GLN A 50 20.30 4.12 47.57
C GLN A 50 19.41 4.07 48.81
N ARG A 51 19.94 4.41 49.98
CA ARG A 51 19.14 4.56 51.21
C ARG A 51 18.43 5.91 51.16
N THR A 52 17.10 5.89 51.19
CA THR A 52 16.24 7.08 51.22
C THR A 52 14.89 6.70 51.81
N ASP A 53 14.29 7.61 52.56
CA ASP A 53 12.97 7.43 53.17
C ASP A 53 11.84 7.79 52.19
N GLY A 54 12.15 8.50 51.10
CA GLY A 54 11.19 8.93 50.07
C GLY A 54 10.85 7.86 49.00
N ARG A 55 11.19 6.58 49.23
CA ARG A 55 11.00 5.52 48.24
C ARG A 55 9.55 5.02 48.24
N SER A 56 8.93 4.91 47.06
CA SER A 56 7.56 4.42 46.92
C SER A 56 7.44 2.88 46.88
N THR A 57 8.42 2.18 46.31
CA THR A 57 8.41 0.70 46.13
C THR A 57 9.82 0.17 45.91
N HIS A 58 10.02 -1.14 45.91
CA HIS A 58 11.33 -1.77 45.75
C HIS A 58 11.46 -2.51 44.41
N ARG A 59 12.67 -2.56 43.86
CA ARG A 59 13.00 -3.41 42.71
C ARG A 59 12.93 -4.89 43.12
N ASN A 60 12.48 -5.74 42.20
CA ASN A 60 12.33 -7.19 42.39
C ASN A 60 12.94 -7.98 41.23
N GLY A 61 14.16 -7.61 40.84
CA GLY A 61 14.86 -8.14 39.68
C GLY A 61 14.32 -7.61 38.35
N HIS A 62 14.59 -8.35 37.28
CA HIS A 62 14.29 -7.95 35.91
C HIS A 62 13.52 -9.03 35.14
N ARG A 63 12.94 -8.65 34.00
CA ARG A 63 12.43 -9.57 32.99
C ARG A 63 13.09 -9.27 31.65
N PRO A 64 13.56 -10.28 30.90
CA PRO A 64 14.11 -10.05 29.58
C PRO A 64 12.99 -9.68 28.59
N LYS A 65 13.32 -8.82 27.62
CA LYS A 65 12.50 -8.54 26.46
C LYS A 65 13.42 -8.35 25.26
N THR A 66 13.16 -9.08 24.18
CA THR A 66 13.78 -8.83 22.88
C THR A 66 13.04 -7.70 22.19
N VAL A 67 13.79 -6.73 21.68
CA VAL A 67 13.30 -5.67 20.79
C VAL A 67 14.04 -5.80 19.47
N SER A 68 13.30 -5.96 18.38
CA SER A 68 13.84 -6.08 17.04
C SER A 68 13.93 -4.70 16.43
N THR A 69 15.14 -4.29 16.04
CA THR A 69 15.42 -2.97 15.49
C THR A 69 15.99 -3.05 14.09
N THR A 70 16.15 -1.91 13.42
CA THR A 70 16.84 -1.86 12.13
C THR A 70 18.33 -2.20 12.21
N ALA A 71 18.91 -2.22 13.43
CA ALA A 71 20.27 -2.67 13.68
C ALA A 71 20.33 -4.14 14.14
N GLY A 72 19.19 -4.85 14.16
CA GLY A 72 19.07 -6.22 14.62
C GLY A 72 18.36 -6.38 15.96
N ASP A 73 18.38 -7.60 16.47
CA ASP A 73 17.74 -7.96 17.74
C ASP A 73 18.57 -7.53 18.95
N ILE A 74 17.94 -6.78 19.86
CA ILE A 74 18.54 -6.39 21.12
C ILE A 74 17.78 -7.00 22.29
N GLU A 75 18.50 -7.54 23.27
CA GLU A 75 17.91 -8.00 24.52
C GLU A 75 18.07 -6.92 25.60
N ILE A 76 16.94 -6.52 26.17
CA ILE A 76 16.87 -5.54 27.24
C ILE A 76 16.23 -6.15 28.48
N GLN A 77 16.60 -5.62 29.64
CA GLN A 77 16.15 -6.08 30.95
C GLN A 77 15.20 -5.04 31.54
N ILE A 78 13.90 -5.36 31.58
CA ILE A 78 12.90 -4.45 32.14
C ILE A 78 12.82 -4.68 33.66
N PRO A 79 13.03 -3.64 34.49
CA PRO A 79 12.87 -3.74 35.95
C PRO A 79 11.47 -4.21 36.36
N LYS A 80 11.42 -5.05 37.39
CA LYS A 80 10.20 -5.45 38.09
C LYS A 80 10.12 -4.70 39.41
N LEU A 81 8.93 -4.28 39.80
CA LEU A 81 8.66 -3.67 41.11
C LEU A 81 8.02 -4.71 42.04
N ARG A 82 8.28 -4.61 43.35
CA ARG A 82 7.64 -5.46 44.37
C ARG A 82 6.16 -5.15 44.52
N ALA A 83 5.80 -3.87 44.45
CA ALA A 83 4.43 -3.38 44.44
C ALA A 83 4.24 -2.42 43.25
N GLY A 84 3.08 -2.52 42.60
CA GLY A 84 2.75 -1.76 41.39
C GLY A 84 3.23 -2.43 40.10
N SER A 85 3.07 -1.73 38.96
CA SER A 85 3.52 -2.20 37.65
C SER A 85 4.43 -1.17 37.01
N PHE A 86 5.53 -1.62 36.41
CA PHE A 86 6.43 -0.78 35.63
C PHE A 86 6.57 -1.31 34.21
N PHE A 87 6.40 -0.40 33.25
CA PHE A 87 6.72 -0.62 31.86
C PHE A 87 7.29 0.68 31.30
N PRO A 88 8.47 0.65 30.69
CA PRO A 88 9.14 1.86 30.23
C PRO A 88 8.36 2.53 29.09
N SER A 89 8.26 3.85 29.14
CA SER A 89 7.51 4.68 28.17
C SER A 89 8.13 4.67 26.77
N LEU A 90 9.44 4.43 26.68
CA LEU A 90 10.17 4.29 25.41
C LEU A 90 9.78 3.04 24.61
N LEU A 91 9.04 2.12 25.22
CA LEU A 91 8.59 0.88 24.60
C LEU A 91 7.07 0.82 24.52
N GLU A 92 6.58 0.06 23.55
CA GLU A 92 5.17 -0.32 23.50
C GLU A 92 4.96 -1.70 24.13
N ARG A 93 3.88 -1.81 24.92
CA ARG A 93 3.47 -3.09 25.50
C ARG A 93 3.12 -4.06 24.37
N ARG A 94 3.60 -5.30 24.48
CA ARG A 94 3.34 -6.41 23.53
C ARG A 94 3.89 -6.23 22.10
N ARG A 95 4.48 -5.07 21.75
CA ARG A 95 5.22 -4.87 20.49
C ARG A 95 6.68 -5.30 20.66
N ARG A 96 7.20 -6.13 19.75
CA ARG A 96 8.63 -6.52 19.71
C ARG A 96 9.42 -5.69 18.71
N ILE A 97 8.81 -5.32 17.60
CA ILE A 97 9.43 -4.59 16.50
C ILE A 97 9.42 -3.07 16.77
N ASP A 98 10.54 -2.39 16.56
CA ASP A 98 10.61 -0.93 16.69
C ASP A 98 9.73 -0.20 15.63
N LYS A 99 9.57 1.11 15.76
CA LYS A 99 8.73 1.89 14.83
C LYS A 99 9.31 2.02 13.41
N ALA A 100 10.64 2.11 13.28
CA ALA A 100 11.33 2.21 12.00
C ALA A 100 11.25 0.90 11.21
N LEU A 101 11.55 -0.24 11.85
CA LEU A 101 11.42 -1.56 11.23
C LEU A 101 9.97 -1.87 10.87
N HIS A 102 9.01 -1.41 11.67
CA HIS A 102 7.58 -1.49 11.34
C HIS A 102 7.23 -0.71 10.07
N ALA A 103 7.77 0.50 9.90
CA ALA A 103 7.58 1.30 8.68
C ALA A 103 8.19 0.62 7.44
N VAL A 104 9.39 0.04 7.57
CA VAL A 104 10.03 -0.71 6.48
C VAL A 104 9.18 -1.92 6.06
N ILE A 105 8.63 -2.67 7.02
CA ILE A 105 7.75 -3.81 6.73
C ILE A 105 6.49 -3.35 5.98
N MET A 106 5.87 -2.24 6.39
CA MET A 106 4.70 -1.69 5.70
C MET A 106 5.06 -1.24 4.27
N GLU A 107 6.17 -0.54 4.10
CA GLU A 107 6.64 -0.06 2.80
C GLU A 107 6.91 -1.22 1.84
N ALA A 108 7.59 -2.26 2.30
CA ALA A 108 7.85 -3.47 1.52
C ALA A 108 6.54 -4.14 1.07
N TYR A 109 5.55 -4.21 1.95
CA TYR A 109 4.24 -4.76 1.63
C TYR A 109 3.52 -3.94 0.55
N VAL A 110 3.53 -2.61 0.66
CA VAL A 110 2.96 -1.69 -0.35
C VAL A 110 3.66 -1.83 -1.70
N HIS A 111 4.97 -2.11 -1.71
CA HIS A 111 5.74 -2.38 -2.92
C HIS A 111 5.52 -3.79 -3.51
N GLY A 112 4.62 -4.59 -2.94
CA GLY A 112 4.26 -5.91 -3.45
C GLY A 112 5.21 -7.03 -3.03
N VAL A 113 6.07 -6.80 -2.02
CA VAL A 113 6.89 -7.86 -1.43
C VAL A 113 5.98 -8.85 -0.70
N SER A 114 6.09 -10.13 -1.04
CA SER A 114 5.27 -11.16 -0.40
C SER A 114 5.53 -11.22 1.11
N THR A 115 4.53 -11.56 1.92
CA THR A 115 4.71 -11.66 3.39
C THR A 115 5.79 -12.64 3.83
N ARG A 116 6.18 -13.58 2.95
CA ARG A 116 7.31 -14.49 3.18
C ARG A 116 8.63 -13.84 2.84
N SER A 117 8.70 -13.14 1.70
CA SER A 117 9.91 -12.40 1.27
C SER A 117 10.23 -11.21 2.19
N VAL A 118 9.25 -10.69 2.92
CA VAL A 118 9.50 -9.70 3.99
C VAL A 118 10.37 -10.29 5.11
N ASP A 119 10.25 -11.59 5.41
CA ASP A 119 11.10 -12.26 6.40
C ASP A 119 12.58 -12.26 5.98
N ASP A 120 12.84 -12.53 4.70
CA ASP A 120 14.18 -12.46 4.11
C ASP A 120 14.77 -11.05 4.24
N LEU A 121 13.96 -10.01 3.97
CA LEU A 121 14.35 -8.60 4.14
C LEU A 121 14.68 -8.27 5.59
N VAL A 122 13.84 -8.68 6.53
CA VAL A 122 14.03 -8.44 7.97
C VAL A 122 15.28 -9.17 8.48
N THR A 123 15.50 -10.40 8.04
CA THR A 123 16.72 -11.16 8.35
C THR A 123 17.96 -10.47 7.80
N ALA A 124 17.92 -9.96 6.56
CA ALA A 124 19.02 -9.22 5.96
C ALA A 124 19.35 -7.91 6.69
N MET A 125 18.39 -7.31 7.40
CA MET A 125 18.60 -6.16 8.29
C MET A 125 19.20 -6.53 9.65
N GLY A 126 19.58 -7.80 9.87
CA GLY A 126 20.22 -8.27 11.10
C GLY A 126 19.25 -8.72 12.19
N VAL A 127 17.95 -8.81 11.89
CA VAL A 127 16.93 -9.31 12.82
C VAL A 127 16.87 -10.83 12.72
N GLY A 128 17.72 -11.52 13.47
CA GLY A 128 17.84 -12.98 13.43
C GLY A 128 16.60 -13.74 13.91
N SER A 129 15.73 -13.09 14.70
CA SER A 129 14.42 -13.64 15.08
C SER A 129 13.40 -13.65 13.94
N GLY A 130 13.69 -12.96 12.83
CA GLY A 130 12.82 -12.85 11.66
C GLY A 130 11.49 -12.16 11.95
N VAL A 131 10.58 -12.24 10.99
CA VAL A 131 9.18 -11.84 11.13
C VAL A 131 8.25 -12.87 10.51
N SER A 132 7.32 -13.38 11.30
CA SER A 132 6.35 -14.36 10.79
C SER A 132 5.37 -13.71 9.81
N LYS A 133 4.86 -14.49 8.82
CA LYS A 133 3.78 -14.04 7.91
C LYS A 133 2.60 -13.41 8.66
N SER A 134 2.24 -13.99 9.81
CA SER A 134 1.10 -13.55 10.60
C SER A 134 1.38 -12.23 11.30
N GLU A 135 2.64 -11.95 11.63
CA GLU A 135 3.07 -10.67 12.17
C GLU A 135 3.09 -9.59 11.10
N VAL A 136 3.62 -9.87 9.90
CA VAL A 136 3.54 -8.96 8.75
C VAL A 136 2.07 -8.61 8.45
N SER A 137 1.18 -9.62 8.42
CA SER A 137 -0.25 -9.40 8.19
C SER A 137 -0.90 -8.52 9.28
N ARG A 138 -0.57 -8.72 10.56
CA ARG A 138 -1.06 -7.87 11.65
C ARG A 138 -0.56 -6.43 11.56
N ILE A 139 0.68 -6.24 11.14
CA ILE A 139 1.27 -4.91 10.91
C ILE A 139 0.52 -4.20 9.80
N CYS A 140 0.33 -4.88 8.67
CA CYS A 140 -0.31 -4.31 7.48
C CYS A 140 -1.82 -4.12 7.64
N ALA A 141 -2.48 -4.83 8.57
CA ALA A 141 -3.88 -4.58 8.92
C ALA A 141 -4.12 -3.15 9.45
N GLY A 142 -3.07 -2.43 9.88
CA GLY A 142 -3.16 -1.00 10.18
C GLY A 142 -3.56 -0.15 8.97
N LEU A 143 -3.19 -0.57 7.75
CA LEU A 143 -3.49 0.12 6.49
C LEU A 143 -4.98 0.14 6.17
N ASP A 144 -5.76 -0.81 6.70
CA ASP A 144 -7.21 -0.87 6.47
C ASP A 144 -7.90 0.44 6.90
N ARG A 145 -7.41 1.07 7.96
CA ARG A 145 -7.92 2.37 8.43
C ARG A 145 -7.63 3.48 7.42
N GLU A 146 -6.45 3.50 6.83
CA GLU A 146 -6.05 4.50 5.84
C GLU A 146 -6.80 4.29 4.53
N ILE A 147 -6.97 3.03 4.11
CA ILE A 147 -7.79 2.67 2.95
C ILE A 147 -9.23 3.10 3.16
N GLU A 148 -9.82 2.87 4.34
CA GLU A 148 -11.18 3.27 4.62
C GLU A 148 -11.34 4.80 4.66
N ALA A 149 -10.39 5.51 5.28
CA ALA A 149 -10.34 6.97 5.24
C ALA A 149 -10.24 7.49 3.79
N PHE A 150 -9.43 6.85 2.95
CA PHE A 150 -9.33 7.16 1.53
C PHE A 150 -10.63 6.89 0.77
N ARG A 151 -11.29 5.75 1.01
CA ARG A 151 -12.54 5.36 0.35
C ARG A 151 -13.73 6.26 0.71
N THR A 152 -13.67 6.93 1.86
CA THR A 152 -14.75 7.77 2.39
C THR A 152 -14.45 9.27 2.35
N ARG A 153 -13.23 9.69 1.98
CA ARG A 153 -12.83 11.11 1.95
C ARG A 153 -13.73 11.98 1.06
N SER A 154 -13.90 13.24 1.43
CA SER A 154 -14.59 14.22 0.59
C SER A 154 -13.87 14.41 -0.76
N LEU A 155 -14.64 14.64 -1.83
CA LEU A 155 -14.18 15.01 -3.16
C LEU A 155 -14.58 16.45 -3.53
N THR A 156 -15.02 17.25 -2.56
CA THR A 156 -15.51 18.63 -2.77
C THR A 156 -14.39 19.67 -2.97
N HIS A 157 -13.12 19.28 -2.91
CA HIS A 157 -11.99 20.20 -2.99
C HIS A 157 -11.76 20.76 -4.41
N THR A 158 -12.23 20.06 -5.44
CA THR A 158 -12.20 20.52 -6.84
C THR A 158 -13.34 19.85 -7.62
N SER A 159 -13.47 20.19 -8.91
CA SER A 159 -14.34 19.49 -9.85
C SER A 159 -13.52 18.62 -10.80
N PHE A 160 -14.13 17.54 -11.30
CA PHE A 160 -13.45 16.56 -12.15
C PHE A 160 -14.18 16.41 -13.49
N PRO A 161 -13.84 17.24 -14.50
CA PRO A 161 -14.40 17.17 -15.85
C PRO A 161 -14.28 15.80 -16.52
N TYR A 162 -13.19 15.08 -16.26
CA TYR A 162 -12.92 13.79 -16.88
C TYR A 162 -12.76 12.71 -15.82
N VAL A 163 -13.48 11.59 -15.97
CA VAL A 163 -13.37 10.44 -15.06
C VAL A 163 -13.06 9.19 -15.86
N PHE A 164 -11.94 8.54 -15.54
CA PHE A 164 -11.56 7.24 -16.06
C PHE A 164 -12.07 6.15 -15.11
N CYS A 165 -12.79 5.17 -15.63
CA CYS A 165 -13.19 3.98 -14.88
C CYS A 165 -12.52 2.75 -15.48
N ASP A 166 -11.85 1.98 -14.62
CA ASP A 166 -11.18 0.74 -14.99
C ASP A 166 -11.45 -0.35 -13.96
N ALA A 167 -11.25 -1.60 -14.38
CA ALA A 167 -11.45 -2.78 -13.56
C ALA A 167 -10.33 -3.80 -13.82
N THR A 168 -9.90 -4.47 -12.76
CA THR A 168 -9.02 -5.64 -12.85
C THR A 168 -9.58 -6.77 -12.00
N PHE A 169 -9.33 -8.01 -12.41
CA PHE A 169 -9.82 -9.17 -11.67
C PHE A 169 -8.72 -9.73 -10.78
N CYS A 170 -9.02 -9.82 -9.50
CA CYS A 170 -8.16 -10.45 -8.51
C CYS A 170 -8.75 -11.80 -8.10
N LYS A 171 -7.88 -12.82 -7.97
CA LYS A 171 -8.27 -14.10 -7.36
C LYS A 171 -8.22 -13.95 -5.85
N VAL A 172 -9.38 -14.04 -5.22
CA VAL A 172 -9.54 -13.87 -3.77
C VAL A 172 -10.19 -15.11 -3.17
N ARG A 173 -9.95 -15.35 -1.88
CA ARG A 173 -10.59 -16.45 -1.16
C ARG A 173 -11.82 -15.94 -0.42
N VAL A 174 -13.00 -16.44 -0.78
CA VAL A 174 -14.27 -16.18 -0.12
C VAL A 174 -14.77 -17.49 0.46
N GLY A 175 -14.83 -17.58 1.79
CA GLY A 175 -15.08 -18.84 2.49
C GLY A 175 -14.05 -19.91 2.10
N ALA A 176 -14.54 -21.04 1.58
CA ALA A 176 -13.71 -22.17 1.13
C ALA A 176 -13.30 -22.10 -0.35
N HIS A 177 -13.74 -21.09 -1.10
CA HIS A 177 -13.55 -21.04 -2.56
C HIS A 177 -12.62 -19.90 -2.99
N VAL A 178 -11.84 -20.15 -4.04
CA VAL A 178 -11.08 -19.10 -4.73
C VAL A 178 -11.94 -18.60 -5.88
N VAL A 179 -12.36 -17.35 -5.81
CA VAL A 179 -13.25 -16.70 -6.78
C VAL A 179 -12.54 -15.52 -7.44
N SER A 180 -12.98 -15.15 -8.64
CA SER A 180 -12.58 -13.88 -9.26
C SER A 180 -13.46 -12.78 -8.71
N GLN A 181 -12.86 -11.74 -8.14
CA GLN A 181 -13.56 -10.49 -7.82
C GLN A 181 -13.00 -9.35 -8.66
N ALA A 182 -13.87 -8.42 -9.05
CA ALA A 182 -13.50 -7.21 -9.76
C ALA A 182 -13.05 -6.15 -8.74
N LEU A 183 -11.83 -5.66 -8.90
CA LEU A 183 -11.31 -4.45 -8.27
C LEU A 183 -11.50 -3.30 -9.26
N VAL A 184 -12.41 -2.38 -8.96
CA VAL A 184 -12.65 -1.19 -9.78
C VAL A 184 -11.95 0.03 -9.22
N VAL A 185 -11.53 0.91 -10.12
CA VAL A 185 -10.85 2.15 -9.81
C VAL A 185 -11.45 3.28 -10.65
N ALA A 186 -11.75 4.40 -10.01
CA ALA A 186 -12.08 5.66 -10.69
C ALA A 186 -10.92 6.65 -10.53
N THR A 187 -10.42 7.18 -11.64
CA THR A 187 -9.39 8.23 -11.68
C THR A 187 -9.95 9.49 -12.32
N GLY A 188 -9.96 10.61 -11.60
CA GLY A 188 -10.40 11.90 -12.11
C GLY A 188 -9.24 12.71 -12.67
N VAL A 189 -9.53 13.54 -13.67
CA VAL A 189 -8.71 14.69 -14.05
C VAL A 189 -9.43 15.93 -13.55
N SER A 190 -8.80 16.68 -12.66
CA SER A 190 -9.36 17.91 -12.11
C SER A 190 -9.45 19.01 -13.17
N ILE A 191 -10.18 20.07 -12.86
CA ILE A 191 -10.22 21.27 -13.72
C ILE A 191 -8.84 21.94 -13.84
N GLU A 192 -7.94 21.71 -12.87
CA GLU A 192 -6.54 22.14 -12.91
C GLU A 192 -5.63 21.23 -13.74
N GLY A 193 -6.16 20.13 -14.29
CA GLY A 193 -5.40 19.17 -15.11
C GLY A 193 -4.61 18.13 -14.32
N THR A 194 -4.80 18.05 -12.99
CA THR A 194 -4.14 17.05 -12.13
C THR A 194 -4.91 15.74 -12.11
N ARG A 195 -4.21 14.61 -12.07
CA ARG A 195 -4.82 13.28 -11.99
C ARG A 195 -4.90 12.81 -10.54
N GLU A 196 -6.05 12.27 -10.15
CA GLU A 196 -6.27 11.78 -8.79
C GLU A 196 -7.14 10.51 -8.81
N VAL A 197 -6.79 9.51 -8.00
CA VAL A 197 -7.67 8.35 -7.77
C VAL A 197 -8.84 8.77 -6.88
N LEU A 198 -10.05 8.76 -7.40
CA LEU A 198 -11.26 9.22 -6.70
C LEU A 198 -11.77 8.16 -5.71
N GLY A 199 -11.63 6.89 -6.07
CA GLY A 199 -12.05 5.78 -5.22
C GLY A 199 -11.80 4.41 -5.85
N THR A 200 -12.00 3.39 -5.03
CA THR A 200 -11.91 1.99 -5.41
C THR A 200 -12.93 1.14 -4.65
N ALA A 201 -13.38 0.06 -5.28
CA ALA A 201 -14.27 -0.92 -4.67
C ALA A 201 -13.93 -2.33 -5.17
N VAL A 202 -14.26 -3.34 -4.37
CA VAL A 202 -14.14 -4.76 -4.73
C VAL A 202 -15.54 -5.36 -4.74
N GLY A 203 -15.87 -6.14 -5.78
CA GLY A 203 -17.16 -6.79 -5.91
C GLY A 203 -17.12 -8.07 -6.74
N ASP A 204 -18.22 -8.82 -6.73
CA ASP A 204 -18.30 -10.15 -7.36
C ASP A 204 -18.40 -10.10 -8.88
N SER A 205 -18.85 -8.98 -9.45
CA SER A 205 -18.97 -8.79 -10.89
C SER A 205 -19.01 -7.31 -11.26
N GLU A 206 -18.67 -7.01 -12.51
CA GLU A 206 -18.89 -5.68 -13.12
C GLU A 206 -20.36 -5.42 -13.49
N SER A 207 -21.30 -5.94 -12.68
CA SER A 207 -22.73 -5.74 -12.91
C SER A 207 -23.09 -4.24 -12.94
N PHE A 208 -24.21 -3.94 -13.58
CA PHE A 208 -24.80 -2.60 -13.56
C PHE A 208 -24.98 -2.08 -12.13
N GLU A 209 -25.51 -2.90 -11.22
CA GLU A 209 -25.75 -2.51 -9.83
C GLU A 209 -24.45 -2.14 -9.11
N PHE A 210 -23.39 -2.93 -9.29
CA PHE A 210 -22.10 -2.66 -8.70
C PHE A 210 -21.50 -1.32 -9.18
N TRP A 211 -21.52 -1.07 -10.49
CA TRP A 211 -21.07 0.22 -11.04
C TRP A 211 -21.97 1.38 -10.58
N ARG A 212 -23.29 1.16 -10.53
CA ARG A 212 -24.26 2.17 -10.07
C ARG A 212 -23.96 2.59 -8.63
N GLU A 213 -23.76 1.63 -7.73
CA GLU A 213 -23.44 1.88 -6.32
C GLU A 213 -22.09 2.56 -6.16
N PHE A 214 -21.06 2.08 -6.87
CA PHE A 214 -19.73 2.68 -6.82
C PHE A 214 -19.76 4.14 -7.29
N LEU A 215 -20.35 4.43 -8.45
CA LEU A 215 -20.44 5.80 -8.98
C LEU A 215 -21.33 6.69 -8.11
N ALA A 216 -22.43 6.15 -7.55
CA ALA A 216 -23.26 6.88 -6.59
C ALA A 216 -22.47 7.25 -5.31
N SER A 217 -21.60 6.36 -4.83
CA SER A 217 -20.75 6.65 -3.66
C SER A 217 -19.78 7.81 -3.91
N LEU A 218 -19.23 7.92 -5.13
CA LEU A 218 -18.36 9.05 -5.49
C LEU A 218 -19.14 10.37 -5.49
N LYS A 219 -20.37 10.37 -6.03
CA LYS A 219 -21.26 11.54 -5.99
C LYS A 219 -21.64 11.94 -4.56
N ALA A 220 -21.97 10.96 -3.72
CA ALA A 220 -22.30 11.21 -2.32
C ALA A 220 -21.13 11.84 -1.55
N ARG A 221 -19.89 11.54 -1.95
CA ARG A 221 -18.66 12.14 -1.43
C ARG A 221 -18.35 13.53 -2.00
N GLY A 222 -19.14 14.03 -2.95
CA GLY A 222 -19.01 15.38 -3.53
C GLY A 222 -18.41 15.46 -4.93
N LEU A 223 -18.25 14.33 -5.64
CA LEU A 223 -17.81 14.34 -7.04
C LEU A 223 -18.79 15.16 -7.90
N SER A 224 -18.28 16.21 -8.54
CA SER A 224 -19.05 17.14 -9.34
C SER A 224 -18.31 17.60 -10.60
N GLY A 225 -19.05 18.16 -11.55
CA GLY A 225 -18.50 18.71 -12.81
C GLY A 225 -18.11 17.68 -13.86
N VAL A 226 -18.58 16.43 -13.76
CA VAL A 226 -18.24 15.37 -14.73
C VAL A 226 -18.83 15.70 -16.11
N HIS A 227 -17.97 15.87 -17.11
CA HIS A 227 -18.36 16.10 -18.51
C HIS A 227 -18.18 14.86 -19.37
N LEU A 228 -17.14 14.06 -19.09
CA LEU A 228 -16.81 12.88 -19.88
C LEU A 228 -16.34 11.73 -18.99
N VAL A 229 -17.00 10.58 -19.11
CA VAL A 229 -16.53 9.32 -18.51
C VAL A 229 -15.86 8.46 -19.58
N ILE A 230 -14.63 8.01 -19.29
CA ILE A 230 -13.82 7.17 -20.16
C ILE A 230 -13.66 5.79 -19.52
N SER A 231 -14.07 4.73 -20.20
CA SER A 231 -13.97 3.36 -19.67
C SER A 231 -13.88 2.32 -20.78
N ASP A 232 -13.73 1.04 -20.43
CA ASP A 232 -14.03 -0.01 -21.41
C ASP A 232 -15.54 -0.06 -21.73
N ALA A 233 -15.91 -0.74 -22.82
CA ALA A 233 -17.26 -0.82 -23.36
C ALA A 233 -18.19 -1.80 -22.61
N HIS A 234 -17.98 -1.99 -21.30
CA HIS A 234 -18.80 -2.86 -20.47
C HIS A 234 -20.24 -2.32 -20.37
N ALA A 235 -21.23 -3.16 -20.68
CA ALA A 235 -22.64 -2.74 -20.79
C ALA A 235 -23.19 -2.19 -19.46
N GLY A 236 -22.90 -2.86 -18.34
CA GLY A 236 -23.33 -2.42 -17.02
C GLY A 236 -22.73 -1.08 -16.60
N LEU A 237 -21.46 -0.84 -16.95
CA LEU A 237 -20.77 0.42 -16.66
C LEU A 237 -21.41 1.57 -17.44
N LYS A 238 -21.60 1.41 -18.76
CA LYS A 238 -22.23 2.43 -19.60
C LYS A 238 -23.61 2.84 -19.08
N ALA A 239 -24.44 1.85 -18.74
CA ALA A 239 -25.76 2.11 -18.19
C ALA A 239 -25.69 2.85 -16.84
N ALA A 240 -24.75 2.46 -15.96
CA ALA A 240 -24.55 3.13 -14.67
C ALA A 240 -24.08 4.58 -14.84
N VAL A 241 -23.20 4.87 -15.81
CA VAL A 241 -22.75 6.23 -16.13
C VAL A 241 -23.91 7.11 -16.57
N VAL A 242 -24.73 6.63 -17.51
CA VAL A 242 -25.92 7.37 -17.99
C VAL A 242 -26.86 7.73 -16.84
N GLN A 243 -27.05 6.80 -15.89
CA GLN A 243 -27.91 7.04 -14.73
C GLN A 243 -27.28 8.01 -13.72
N GLN A 244 -25.99 7.83 -13.39
CA GLN A 244 -25.36 8.59 -12.31
C GLN A 244 -24.89 9.98 -12.75
N PHE A 245 -24.45 10.15 -13.99
CA PHE A 245 -23.92 11.41 -14.50
C PHE A 245 -24.76 11.91 -15.67
N ALA A 246 -25.99 12.32 -15.36
CA ALA A 246 -26.88 12.90 -16.35
C ALA A 246 -26.24 14.14 -17.00
N GLY A 247 -26.18 14.17 -18.33
CA GLY A 247 -25.55 15.24 -19.10
C GLY A 247 -24.06 15.03 -19.40
N SER A 248 -23.41 14.03 -18.79
CA SER A 248 -22.06 13.63 -19.18
C SER A 248 -22.07 12.77 -20.43
N SER A 249 -21.05 12.95 -21.27
CA SER A 249 -20.77 12.03 -22.37
C SER A 249 -20.03 10.79 -21.88
N TRP A 250 -20.15 9.70 -22.62
CA TRP A 250 -19.35 8.50 -22.43
C TRP A 250 -18.48 8.25 -23.66
N GLN A 251 -17.21 7.90 -23.44
CA GLN A 251 -16.30 7.50 -24.49
C GLN A 251 -15.60 6.19 -24.14
N ARG A 252 -15.49 5.28 -25.12
CA ARG A 252 -14.65 4.10 -24.97
C ARG A 252 -13.18 4.50 -24.86
N CYS A 253 -12.49 3.94 -23.87
CA CYS A 253 -11.06 4.12 -23.69
C CYS A 253 -10.30 3.59 -24.91
N ARG A 254 -9.51 4.46 -25.57
CA ARG A 254 -8.69 4.07 -26.72
C ARG A 254 -7.68 2.98 -26.37
N VAL A 255 -7.14 2.98 -25.14
CA VAL A 255 -6.20 1.94 -24.68
C VAL A 255 -6.88 0.57 -24.60
N HIS A 256 -8.08 0.51 -24.01
CA HIS A 256 -8.87 -0.73 -23.97
C HIS A 256 -9.29 -1.18 -25.36
N PHE A 257 -9.70 -0.25 -26.22
CA PHE A 257 -10.00 -0.55 -27.61
C PHE A 257 -8.80 -1.21 -28.34
N MET A 258 -7.61 -0.63 -28.22
CA MET A 258 -6.39 -1.19 -28.81
C MET A 258 -6.03 -2.56 -28.23
N ARG A 259 -6.20 -2.77 -26.92
CA ARG A 259 -5.97 -4.08 -26.29
C ARG A 259 -6.95 -5.13 -26.81
N ASN A 260 -8.22 -4.76 -26.97
CA ASN A 260 -9.24 -5.66 -27.50
C ASN A 260 -8.97 -6.01 -28.97
N LEU A 261 -8.44 -5.07 -29.76
CA LEU A 261 -7.97 -5.32 -31.12
C LEU A 261 -6.80 -6.33 -31.14
N HIS A 262 -5.83 -6.19 -30.24
CA HIS A 262 -4.71 -7.15 -30.15
C HIS A 262 -5.15 -8.56 -29.77
N GLY A 263 -6.31 -8.71 -29.11
CA GLY A 263 -6.90 -10.01 -28.78
C GLY A 263 -7.46 -10.78 -29.99
N VAL A 264 -7.76 -10.09 -31.10
CA VAL A 264 -8.34 -10.68 -32.31
C VAL A 264 -7.39 -10.68 -33.51
N VAL A 265 -6.25 -10.00 -33.40
CA VAL A 265 -5.23 -9.89 -34.45
C VAL A 265 -4.02 -10.76 -34.09
N ALA A 266 -3.51 -11.54 -35.04
CA ALA A 266 -2.29 -12.31 -34.82
C ALA A 266 -1.08 -11.39 -34.51
N ALA A 267 -0.21 -11.82 -33.61
CA ALA A 267 0.89 -11.00 -33.08
C ALA A 267 1.79 -10.39 -34.17
N LYS A 268 2.01 -11.12 -35.27
CA LYS A 268 2.78 -10.65 -36.44
C LYS A 268 2.21 -9.37 -37.07
N HIS A 269 0.89 -9.22 -37.09
CA HIS A 269 0.19 -8.12 -37.73
C HIS A 269 -0.19 -6.99 -36.76
N ALA A 270 -0.11 -7.23 -35.45
CA ALA A 270 -0.48 -6.25 -34.42
C ALA A 270 0.22 -4.88 -34.57
N PRO A 271 1.53 -4.78 -34.92
CA PRO A 271 2.17 -3.48 -35.15
C PRO A 271 1.56 -2.68 -36.31
N ALA A 272 1.27 -3.35 -37.43
CA ALA A 272 0.68 -2.71 -38.62
C ALA A 272 -0.75 -2.23 -38.36
N VAL A 273 -1.59 -3.09 -37.76
CA VAL A 273 -2.95 -2.72 -37.35
C VAL A 273 -2.94 -1.57 -36.35
N THR A 274 -1.99 -1.57 -35.40
CA THR A 274 -1.84 -0.49 -34.43
C THR A 274 -1.51 0.84 -35.10
N ALA A 275 -0.59 0.83 -36.06
CA ALA A 275 -0.24 2.03 -36.82
C ALA A 275 -1.43 2.55 -37.61
N ALA A 276 -2.16 1.67 -38.32
CA ALA A 276 -3.35 2.04 -39.07
C ALA A 276 -4.43 2.65 -38.18
N VAL A 277 -4.80 2.02 -37.06
CA VAL A 277 -5.82 2.56 -36.15
C VAL A 277 -5.40 3.89 -35.49
N LYS A 278 -4.10 4.09 -35.23
CA LYS A 278 -3.60 5.37 -34.71
C LYS A 278 -3.81 6.54 -35.68
N THR A 279 -3.87 6.29 -36.99
CA THR A 279 -4.16 7.35 -37.97
C THR A 279 -5.57 7.92 -37.76
N ILE A 280 -6.56 7.07 -37.45
CA ILE A 280 -7.93 7.49 -37.12
C ILE A 280 -7.93 8.48 -35.94
N PHE A 281 -7.12 8.19 -34.91
CA PHE A 281 -7.04 9.02 -33.71
C PHE A 281 -6.31 10.36 -33.89
N ALA A 282 -5.63 10.55 -35.02
CA ALA A 282 -4.93 11.79 -35.34
C ALA A 282 -5.89 12.87 -35.90
N HIS A 283 -7.06 12.46 -36.41
CA HIS A 283 -8.08 13.39 -36.89
C HIS A 283 -8.94 13.93 -35.73
N THR A 284 -9.40 15.16 -35.88
CA THR A 284 -10.28 15.84 -34.92
C THR A 284 -11.64 16.22 -35.51
N ASP A 285 -11.72 16.34 -36.83
CA ASP A 285 -12.98 16.54 -37.54
C ASP A 285 -13.77 15.23 -37.67
N PRO A 286 -15.08 15.19 -37.35
CA PRO A 286 -15.88 13.98 -37.44
C PRO A 286 -15.94 13.34 -38.84
N ALA A 287 -15.93 14.13 -39.91
CA ALA A 287 -15.98 13.61 -41.27
C ALA A 287 -14.65 12.94 -41.66
N ASP A 288 -13.53 13.56 -41.29
CA ASP A 288 -12.20 12.98 -41.50
C ASP A 288 -12.01 11.69 -40.68
N VAL A 289 -12.50 11.66 -39.43
CA VAL A 289 -12.47 10.45 -38.59
C VAL A 289 -13.27 9.32 -39.23
N ALA A 290 -14.46 9.60 -39.76
CA ALA A 290 -15.30 8.61 -40.41
C ALA A 290 -14.66 8.08 -41.71
N ALA A 291 -14.16 8.98 -42.57
CA ALA A 291 -13.48 8.60 -43.80
C ALA A 291 -12.22 7.76 -43.54
N GLN A 292 -11.39 8.16 -42.57
CA GLN A 292 -10.19 7.40 -42.18
C GLN A 292 -10.55 6.06 -41.55
N TRP A 293 -11.64 5.99 -40.78
CA TRP A 293 -12.14 4.74 -40.22
C TRP A 293 -12.51 3.75 -41.32
N ASP A 294 -13.32 4.19 -42.29
CA ASP A 294 -13.77 3.34 -43.40
C ASP A 294 -12.58 2.87 -44.24
N GLN A 295 -11.63 3.76 -44.57
CA GLN A 295 -10.42 3.40 -45.28
C GLN A 295 -9.58 2.35 -44.56
N VAL A 296 -9.39 2.49 -43.24
CA VAL A 296 -8.63 1.53 -42.44
C VAL A 296 -9.37 0.19 -42.36
N ALA A 297 -10.70 0.21 -42.19
CA ALA A 297 -11.51 -0.99 -42.16
C ALA A 297 -11.43 -1.77 -43.48
N ASP A 298 -11.58 -1.09 -44.63
CA ASP A 298 -11.51 -1.68 -45.97
C ASP A 298 -10.13 -2.24 -46.30
N THR A 299 -9.06 -1.55 -45.86
CA THR A 299 -7.69 -2.03 -46.06
C THR A 299 -7.43 -3.31 -45.26
N LEU A 300 -7.95 -3.40 -44.04
CA LEU A 300 -7.78 -4.57 -43.18
C LEU A 300 -8.65 -5.75 -43.61
N SER A 301 -9.86 -5.51 -44.11
CA SER A 301 -10.75 -6.57 -44.63
C SER A 301 -10.18 -7.20 -45.89
N SER A 302 -9.78 -6.38 -46.88
CA SER A 302 -9.17 -6.87 -48.13
C SER A 302 -7.86 -7.65 -47.90
N SER A 303 -7.04 -7.21 -46.94
CA SER A 303 -5.82 -7.93 -46.57
C SER A 303 -6.08 -9.31 -45.95
N SER A 304 -7.23 -9.48 -45.28
CA SER A 304 -7.63 -10.76 -44.68
C SER A 304 -8.12 -11.78 -45.72
N GLU A 305 -8.72 -11.31 -46.82
CA GLU A 305 -9.20 -12.17 -47.92
C GLU A 305 -8.06 -12.67 -48.80
N SER A 306 -7.03 -11.85 -49.02
CA SER A 306 -5.85 -12.23 -49.83
C SER A 306 -4.89 -13.21 -49.14
N GLY A 307 -5.05 -13.45 -47.83
CA GLY A 307 -4.18 -14.33 -47.03
C GLY A 307 -4.73 -15.73 -46.79
N GLY A 308 -5.88 -16.07 -47.40
CA GLY A 308 -6.58 -17.35 -47.20
C GLY A 308 -6.24 -18.47 -48.18
N ASP A 309 -5.28 -18.28 -49.09
CA ASP A 309 -4.96 -19.24 -50.17
C ASP A 309 -3.61 -19.97 -49.99
N ASP A 310 -2.99 -19.87 -48.82
CA ASP A 310 -1.81 -20.68 -48.45
C ASP A 310 -2.15 -21.53 -47.20
N GLY A 311 -2.82 -22.66 -47.43
CA GLY A 311 -3.14 -23.68 -46.43
C GLY A 311 -3.78 -24.93 -47.00
#